data_AF-A0A137Q2R7-F1
#
_entry.id   AF-A0A137Q2R7-F1
#
_cell.length_a   1.000
_cell.length_b   1.000
_cell.length_c   1.000
_cell.angle_alpha   90.00
_cell.angle_beta   90.00
_cell.angle_gamma   90.00
#
_symmetry.space_group_name_H-M   'P 1'
#
loop_
_entity.id
_entity.type
_entity.pdbx_description
1 polymer ?
#
loop_
_entity_poly.entity_id
_entity_poly.type
_entity_poly.pdbx_seq_one_letter_code
_entity_poly.pdbx_strand_id
1 'polypeptide(L)'
;MRNGNVIEYLQRHPDTNRLTAVWQIMKGLEYLHTFDPSIAHRAIKGTNILVNDDFTCCLSDFGLSSIPELSQQSRDYAIGSIAWMAPEILHPPEIGRVDQLKVDIFALAITILEMYLGGPPLKDVSFATSYIARVTDKEKLPIPPPSPYEFPRFLCELVKMMVTHDPGKRPTARLVCQGLEDNLVFPRRFHIRANETGSSTAEGQASYTNENPAGETVQQWITVEREQMRNFKHRLSEFRHSSITPGNAQYHPNSPFEPYLSDA
;
A
#
# COMPACT_ATOMS: atom_id res chain seq x y z
N MET A 1 7.95 -18.10 -9.21
CA MET A 1 6.88 -18.26 -8.20
C MET A 1 5.64 -18.78 -8.91
N ARG A 2 4.98 -19.83 -8.40
CA ARG A 2 3.91 -20.52 -9.13
C ARG A 2 2.60 -19.72 -9.19
N ASN A 3 2.40 -18.82 -8.22
CA ASN A 3 1.19 -18.02 -8.10
C ASN A 3 1.20 -16.73 -8.94
N GLY A 4 2.27 -16.42 -9.66
CA GLY A 4 2.35 -15.28 -10.58
C GLY A 4 2.36 -13.93 -9.86
N ASN A 5 1.89 -12.88 -10.56
CA ASN A 5 1.74 -11.55 -9.97
C ASN A 5 0.43 -11.39 -9.20
N VAL A 6 0.36 -10.40 -8.31
CA VAL A 6 -0.77 -10.21 -7.38
C VAL A 6 -2.09 -9.95 -8.10
N ILE A 7 -2.08 -9.32 -9.28
CA ILE A 7 -3.32 -9.02 -10.02
C ILE A 7 -3.92 -10.29 -10.59
N GLU A 8 -3.12 -11.08 -11.30
CA GLU A 8 -3.54 -12.39 -11.82
C GLU A 8 -3.95 -13.35 -10.71
N TYR A 9 -3.25 -13.30 -9.57
CA TYR A 9 -3.58 -14.10 -8.40
C TYR A 9 -4.95 -13.73 -7.84
N LEU A 10 -5.21 -12.44 -7.59
CA LEU A 10 -6.49 -11.97 -7.04
C LEU A 10 -7.66 -12.18 -8.01
N GLN A 11 -7.42 -12.18 -9.33
CA GLN A 11 -8.44 -12.54 -10.32
C GLN A 11 -8.79 -14.03 -10.25
N ARG A 12 -7.81 -14.93 -10.05
CA ARG A 12 -8.05 -16.37 -9.88
C ARG A 12 -8.61 -16.73 -8.51
N HIS A 13 -8.36 -15.90 -7.50
CA HIS A 13 -8.74 -16.14 -6.11
C HIS A 13 -9.52 -14.94 -5.54
N PRO A 14 -10.76 -14.69 -6.01
CA PRO A 14 -11.53 -13.49 -5.66
C PRO A 14 -11.81 -13.35 -4.15
N ASP A 15 -11.88 -14.47 -3.42
CA ASP A 15 -12.12 -14.51 -1.97
C ASP A 15 -10.88 -14.20 -1.13
N THR A 16 -9.72 -13.97 -1.76
CA THR A 16 -8.49 -13.61 -1.05
C THR A 16 -8.70 -12.31 -0.26
N ASN A 17 -8.23 -12.31 0.99
CA ASN A 17 -8.18 -11.10 1.80
C ASN A 17 -7.14 -10.12 1.22
N ARG A 18 -7.63 -9.19 0.39
CA ARG A 18 -6.83 -8.13 -0.24
C ARG A 18 -6.15 -7.23 0.80
N LEU A 19 -6.77 -7.00 1.95
CA LEU A 19 -6.18 -6.17 3.01
C LEU A 19 -4.92 -6.82 3.60
N THR A 20 -4.90 -8.15 3.75
CA THR A 20 -3.69 -8.88 4.16
C THR A 20 -2.58 -8.73 3.13
N ALA A 21 -2.89 -8.84 1.84
CA ALA A 21 -1.92 -8.61 0.77
C ALA A 21 -1.37 -7.17 0.80
N VAL A 22 -2.25 -6.17 0.93
CA VAL A 22 -1.86 -4.75 1.06
C VAL A 22 -0.91 -4.54 2.24
N TRP A 23 -1.20 -5.15 3.39
CA TRP A 23 -0.31 -5.07 4.55
C TRP A 23 1.06 -5.70 4.29
N GLN A 24 1.12 -6.91 3.71
CA GLN A 24 2.39 -7.57 3.37
C GLN A 24 3.24 -6.72 2.42
N ILE A 25 2.63 -6.16 1.38
CA ILE A 25 3.31 -5.27 0.42
C ILE A 25 3.83 -4.01 1.13
N MET A 26 3.01 -3.41 1.99
CA MET A 26 3.39 -2.21 2.74
C MET A 26 4.53 -2.50 3.73
N LYS A 27 4.56 -3.65 4.40
CA LYS A 27 5.70 -4.08 5.24
C LYS A 27 6.98 -4.21 4.43
N GLY A 28 6.90 -4.80 3.24
CA GLY A 28 8.03 -4.89 2.32
C GLY A 28 8.57 -3.51 1.93
N LEU A 29 7.67 -2.57 1.61
CA LEU A 29 8.07 -1.21 1.25
C LEU A 29 8.65 -0.43 2.44
N GLU A 30 8.05 -0.53 3.62
CA GLU A 30 8.58 0.04 4.86
C GLU A 30 10.00 -0.45 5.11
N TYR A 31 10.24 -1.76 5.00
CA TYR A 31 11.56 -2.34 5.17
C TYR A 31 12.60 -1.68 4.25
N LEU A 32 12.31 -1.54 2.94
CA LEU A 32 13.20 -0.86 2.00
C LEU A 32 13.50 0.59 2.38
N HIS A 33 12.47 1.32 2.83
CA HIS A 33 12.59 2.72 3.21
C HIS A 33 13.39 2.92 4.51
N THR A 34 13.61 1.87 5.31
CA THR A 34 14.40 1.94 6.56
C THR A 34 15.91 1.75 6.39
N PHE A 35 16.38 1.38 5.19
CA PHE A 35 17.82 1.24 4.93
C PHE A 35 18.55 2.58 5.11
N ASP A 36 19.88 2.48 5.32
CA ASP A 36 20.79 3.62 5.30
C ASP A 36 21.92 3.35 4.29
N PRO A 37 21.91 4.02 3.11
CA PRO A 37 20.89 4.96 2.65
C PRO A 37 19.55 4.27 2.31
N SER A 38 18.45 5.00 2.44
CA SER A 38 17.10 4.47 2.17
C SER A 38 16.95 4.03 0.71
N ILE A 39 16.26 2.90 0.49
CA ILE A 39 16.07 2.32 -0.84
C ILE A 39 14.66 2.63 -1.35
N ALA A 40 14.57 3.35 -2.47
CA ALA A 40 13.31 3.52 -3.20
C ALA A 40 13.14 2.42 -4.25
N HIS A 41 11.94 1.86 -4.38
CA HIS A 41 11.64 0.82 -5.34
C HIS A 41 11.45 1.35 -6.77
N ARG A 42 10.70 2.45 -6.92
CA ARG A 42 10.48 3.22 -8.17
C ARG A 42 9.72 2.52 -9.30
N ALA A 43 9.23 1.31 -9.05
CA ALA A 43 8.52 0.50 -10.05
C ALA A 43 7.33 -0.26 -9.43
N ILE A 44 6.71 0.32 -8.40
CA ILE A 44 5.60 -0.31 -7.69
C ILE A 44 4.35 -0.30 -8.59
N LYS A 45 3.87 -1.50 -8.90
CA LYS A 45 2.62 -1.79 -9.63
C LYS A 45 2.25 -3.24 -9.37
N GLY A 46 1.00 -3.64 -9.62
CA GLY A 46 0.52 -4.99 -9.36
C GLY A 46 1.32 -6.08 -10.09
N THR A 47 1.78 -5.81 -11.31
CA THR A 47 2.60 -6.75 -12.09
C THR A 47 4.01 -6.97 -11.51
N ASN A 48 4.48 -6.07 -10.66
CA ASN A 48 5.78 -6.15 -9.96
C ASN A 48 5.64 -6.63 -8.51
N ILE A 49 4.47 -7.11 -8.11
CA ILE A 49 4.25 -7.79 -6.83
C ILE A 49 3.98 -9.24 -7.12
N LEU A 50 4.81 -10.13 -6.59
CA LEU A 50 4.67 -11.56 -6.79
C LEU A 50 4.05 -12.22 -5.57
N VAL A 51 3.29 -13.28 -5.80
CA VAL A 51 2.71 -14.11 -4.74
C VAL A 51 3.51 -15.40 -4.63
N ASN A 52 4.03 -15.68 -3.45
CA ASN A 52 4.76 -16.90 -3.16
C ASN A 52 3.82 -18.10 -2.94
N ASP A 53 4.40 -19.29 -2.85
CA ASP A 53 3.66 -20.54 -2.63
C ASP A 53 3.05 -20.62 -1.21
N ASP A 54 3.58 -19.83 -0.26
CA ASP A 54 3.03 -19.63 1.09
C ASP A 54 2.01 -18.47 1.16
N PHE A 55 1.56 -17.97 0.00
CA PHE A 55 0.62 -16.86 -0.15
C PHE A 55 1.13 -15.50 0.36
N THR A 56 2.45 -15.35 0.57
CA THR A 56 3.05 -14.05 0.88
C THR A 56 3.20 -13.19 -0.39
N CYS A 57 2.80 -11.93 -0.30
CA CYS A 57 3.01 -10.93 -1.36
C CYS A 57 4.37 -10.25 -1.17
N CYS A 58 5.21 -10.28 -2.22
CA CYS A 58 6.55 -9.69 -2.19
C CYS A 58 6.74 -8.70 -3.34
N LEU A 59 7.36 -7.56 -3.01
CA LEU A 59 7.87 -6.63 -4.03
C LEU A 59 8.97 -7.30 -4.85
N SER A 60 8.98 -7.03 -6.15
CA SER A 60 9.92 -7.60 -7.12
C SER A 60 10.31 -6.55 -8.17
N ASP A 61 11.24 -6.88 -9.05
CA ASP A 61 11.71 -5.98 -10.10
C ASP A 61 12.33 -4.69 -9.54
N PHE A 62 13.47 -4.88 -8.88
CA PHE A 62 14.32 -3.80 -8.35
C PHE A 62 15.23 -3.18 -9.41
N GLY A 63 14.98 -3.39 -10.70
CA GLY A 63 15.86 -2.94 -11.79
C GLY A 63 16.10 -1.42 -11.83
N LEU A 64 15.23 -0.63 -11.18
CA LEU A 64 15.35 0.82 -11.09
C LEU A 64 15.84 1.33 -9.73
N SER A 65 16.01 0.46 -8.73
CA SER A 65 16.34 0.86 -7.36
C SER A 65 17.79 1.36 -7.22
N SER A 66 18.71 0.83 -8.04
CA SER A 66 20.14 1.18 -8.04
C SER A 66 20.49 2.33 -8.98
N ILE A 67 19.53 2.87 -9.74
CA ILE A 67 19.80 3.95 -10.71
C ILE A 67 20.00 5.26 -9.95
N PRO A 68 21.15 5.94 -10.05
CA PRO A 68 21.27 7.31 -9.56
C PRO A 68 20.37 8.22 -10.41
N GLU A 69 19.52 9.03 -9.76
CA GLU A 69 18.65 10.08 -10.35
C GLU A 69 18.19 9.86 -11.81
N LEU A 70 16.93 9.47 -11.98
CA LEU A 70 16.32 9.20 -13.30
C LEU A 70 16.58 10.34 -14.29
N SER A 71 17.41 10.07 -15.30
CA SER A 71 17.67 11.00 -16.41
C SER A 71 16.37 11.33 -17.16
N GLN A 72 16.35 12.44 -17.90
CA GLN A 72 15.20 12.83 -18.74
C GLN A 72 14.78 11.70 -19.71
N GLN A 73 15.73 10.92 -20.23
CA GLN A 73 15.48 9.80 -21.15
C GLN A 73 14.87 8.56 -20.48
N SER A 74 15.07 8.37 -19.17
CA SER A 74 14.46 7.25 -18.42
C SER A 74 12.97 7.47 -18.17
N ARG A 75 12.48 8.71 -18.28
CA ARG A 75 11.06 9.07 -18.12
C ARG A 75 10.20 8.66 -19.32
N ASP A 76 10.79 8.62 -20.52
CA ASP A 76 10.11 8.26 -21.76
C ASP A 76 9.89 6.74 -21.90
N TYR A 77 10.66 5.91 -21.19
CA TYR A 77 10.53 4.44 -21.22
C TYR A 77 9.23 3.91 -20.57
N ALA A 78 8.47 4.78 -19.90
CA ALA A 78 7.33 4.40 -19.06
C ALA A 78 5.96 4.85 -19.63
N ILE A 79 5.84 4.88 -20.96
CA ILE A 79 4.56 5.09 -21.67
C ILE A 79 3.50 4.04 -21.26
N GLY A 80 3.90 2.87 -20.76
CA GLY A 80 3.01 1.83 -20.24
C GLY A 80 2.70 1.88 -18.74
N SER A 81 3.32 2.76 -17.93
CA SER A 81 3.15 2.78 -16.46
C SER A 81 2.74 4.15 -15.90
N ILE A 82 2.19 5.03 -16.75
CA ILE A 82 1.75 6.39 -16.38
C ILE A 82 0.81 6.39 -15.17
N ALA A 83 -0.04 5.36 -15.05
CA ALA A 83 -1.03 5.25 -13.98
C ALA A 83 -0.42 5.32 -12.56
N TRP A 84 0.82 4.84 -12.38
CA TRP A 84 1.51 4.81 -11.09
C TRP A 84 2.48 5.98 -10.89
N MET A 85 2.63 6.85 -11.89
CA MET A 85 3.54 8.00 -11.80
C MET A 85 2.97 9.10 -10.90
N ALA A 86 3.79 9.51 -9.93
CA ALA A 86 3.46 10.64 -9.06
C ALA A 86 3.53 11.99 -9.82
N PRO A 87 2.77 13.01 -9.40
CA PRO A 87 2.76 14.34 -10.02
C PRO A 87 4.15 14.94 -10.24
N GLU A 88 5.03 14.83 -9.25
CA GLU A 88 6.39 15.36 -9.26
C GLU A 88 7.37 14.58 -10.15
N ILE A 89 6.97 13.42 -10.68
CA ILE A 89 7.73 12.73 -11.73
C ILE A 89 7.41 13.32 -13.11
N LEU A 90 6.14 13.67 -13.35
CA LEU A 90 5.72 14.32 -14.60
C LEU A 90 6.15 15.79 -14.64
N HIS A 91 6.05 16.47 -13.51
CA HIS A 91 6.41 17.87 -13.32
C HIS A 91 7.42 17.99 -12.18
N PRO A 92 8.71 17.67 -12.43
CA PRO A 92 9.75 17.79 -11.42
C PRO A 92 9.86 19.23 -10.90
N PRO A 93 10.20 19.40 -9.60
CA PRO A 93 10.41 20.74 -9.05
C PRO A 93 11.58 21.43 -9.74
N GLU A 94 11.49 22.76 -9.90
CA GLU A 94 12.58 23.57 -10.45
C GLU A 94 13.81 23.59 -9.53
N ILE A 95 13.58 23.46 -8.21
CA ILE A 95 14.61 23.48 -7.17
C ILE A 95 14.41 22.28 -6.24
N GLY A 96 15.51 21.60 -5.91
CA GLY A 96 15.51 20.44 -5.04
C GLY A 96 15.43 19.12 -5.81
N ARG A 97 15.28 18.01 -5.07
CA ARG A 97 15.21 16.66 -5.63
C ARG A 97 13.84 16.06 -5.37
N VAL A 98 13.40 15.19 -6.28
CA VAL A 98 12.19 14.39 -6.08
C VAL A 98 12.45 13.39 -4.95
N ASP A 99 11.60 13.43 -3.93
CA ASP A 99 11.58 12.43 -2.86
C ASP A 99 11.03 11.10 -3.40
N GLN A 100 11.94 10.21 -3.79
CA GLN A 100 11.61 8.92 -4.38
C GLN A 100 10.84 8.01 -3.42
N LEU A 101 10.97 8.20 -2.10
CA LEU A 101 10.20 7.45 -1.12
C LEU A 101 8.73 7.86 -1.19
N LYS A 102 8.43 9.15 -1.38
CA LYS A 102 7.04 9.63 -1.54
C LYS A 102 6.44 9.29 -2.90
N VAL A 103 7.27 9.08 -3.92
CA VAL A 103 6.85 8.54 -5.22
C VAL A 103 6.37 7.10 -5.06
N ASP A 104 7.11 6.26 -4.33
CA ASP A 104 6.69 4.88 -4.01
C ASP A 104 5.34 4.85 -3.26
N ILE A 105 5.13 5.76 -2.31
CA ILE A 105 3.85 5.85 -1.57
C ILE A 105 2.68 6.15 -2.50
N PHE A 106 2.86 7.06 -3.46
CA PHE A 106 1.83 7.34 -4.46
C PHE A 106 1.55 6.11 -5.34
N ALA A 107 2.61 5.50 -5.88
CA ALA A 107 2.50 4.31 -6.73
C ALA A 107 1.82 3.14 -6.00
N LEU A 108 2.14 2.92 -4.72
CA LEU A 108 1.48 1.90 -3.92
C LEU A 108 -0.01 2.20 -3.74
N ALA A 109 -0.43 3.45 -3.59
CA ALA A 109 -1.85 3.81 -3.47
C ALA A 109 -2.65 3.44 -4.74
N ILE A 110 -2.07 3.69 -5.91
CA ILE A 110 -2.65 3.28 -7.19
C ILE A 110 -2.68 1.75 -7.30
N THR A 111 -1.62 1.07 -6.84
CA THR A 111 -1.56 -0.40 -6.82
C THR A 111 -2.61 -1.02 -5.90
N ILE A 112 -2.89 -0.39 -4.75
CA ILE A 112 -3.99 -0.79 -3.87
C ILE A 112 -5.31 -0.69 -4.65
N LEU A 113 -5.59 0.44 -5.31
CA LEU A 113 -6.81 0.57 -6.12
C LEU A 113 -6.86 -0.48 -7.24
N GLU A 114 -5.74 -0.74 -7.90
CA GLU A 114 -5.62 -1.76 -8.94
C GLU A 114 -6.04 -3.16 -8.43
N MET A 115 -5.55 -3.56 -7.26
CA MET A 115 -5.89 -4.85 -6.63
C MET A 115 -7.39 -5.01 -6.33
N TYR A 116 -8.07 -3.90 -6.04
CA TYR A 116 -9.49 -3.89 -5.71
C TYR A 116 -10.41 -3.72 -6.93
N LEU A 117 -9.96 -2.98 -7.95
CA LEU A 117 -10.70 -2.77 -9.19
C LEU A 117 -10.45 -3.87 -10.23
N GLY A 118 -9.45 -4.72 -10.01
CA GLY A 118 -9.02 -5.76 -10.95
C GLY A 118 -8.18 -5.24 -12.11
N GLY A 119 -7.74 -3.99 -12.05
CA GLY A 119 -6.93 -3.29 -13.05
C GLY A 119 -6.74 -1.82 -12.68
N PRO A 120 -5.82 -1.09 -13.33
CA PRO A 120 -5.49 0.27 -12.96
C PRO A 120 -6.73 1.18 -13.05
N PRO A 121 -6.91 2.10 -12.09
CA PRO A 121 -8.04 3.03 -12.13
C PRO A 121 -7.98 3.89 -13.40
N LEU A 122 -9.11 4.43 -13.86
CA LEU A 122 -9.18 5.39 -14.98
C LEU A 122 -8.43 4.96 -16.26
N LYS A 123 -8.50 3.67 -16.62
CA LYS A 123 -7.86 3.10 -17.82
C LYS A 123 -8.22 3.78 -19.14
N ASP A 124 -9.32 4.51 -19.17
CA ASP A 124 -9.83 5.29 -20.30
C ASP A 124 -9.13 6.66 -20.46
N VAL A 125 -8.39 7.11 -19.45
CA VAL A 125 -7.71 8.41 -19.47
C VAL A 125 -6.31 8.26 -20.05
N SER A 126 -6.13 8.70 -21.29
CA SER A 126 -4.84 8.56 -22.01
C SER A 126 -3.81 9.64 -21.68
N PHE A 127 -4.23 10.79 -21.12
CA PHE A 127 -3.32 11.90 -20.80
C PHE A 127 -2.89 11.86 -19.33
N ALA A 128 -1.58 11.80 -19.11
CA ALA A 128 -0.97 11.70 -17.79
C ALA A 128 -1.41 12.82 -16.83
N THR A 129 -1.40 14.08 -17.28
CA THR A 129 -1.85 15.22 -16.45
C THR A 129 -3.33 15.12 -16.07
N SER A 130 -4.20 14.70 -16.99
CA SER A 130 -5.63 14.50 -16.72
C SER A 130 -5.87 13.34 -15.76
N TYR A 131 -5.10 12.26 -15.90
CA TYR A 131 -5.13 11.13 -15.00
C TYR A 131 -4.77 11.58 -13.57
N ILE A 132 -3.63 12.27 -13.43
CA ILE A 132 -3.16 12.79 -12.14
C ILE A 132 -4.19 13.74 -11.52
N ALA A 133 -4.76 14.67 -12.29
CA ALA A 133 -5.79 15.58 -11.79
C ALA A 133 -7.00 14.82 -11.22
N ARG A 134 -7.38 13.68 -11.81
CA ARG A 134 -8.51 12.87 -11.33
C ARG A 134 -8.17 11.98 -10.14
N VAL A 135 -6.98 11.38 -10.08
CA VAL A 135 -6.60 10.53 -8.93
C VAL A 135 -6.15 11.35 -7.71
N THR A 136 -5.71 12.59 -7.90
CA THR A 136 -5.39 13.49 -6.76
C THR A 136 -6.63 14.24 -6.25
N ASP A 137 -7.72 14.28 -7.02
CA ASP A 137 -9.02 14.80 -6.61
C ASP A 137 -9.77 13.74 -5.79
N LYS A 138 -9.86 13.97 -4.48
CA LYS A 138 -10.42 13.02 -3.51
C LYS A 138 -11.88 12.66 -3.77
N GLU A 139 -12.63 13.53 -4.47
CA GLU A 139 -14.04 13.30 -4.81
C GLU A 139 -14.19 12.55 -6.13
N LYS A 140 -13.15 12.53 -6.98
CA LYS A 140 -13.15 11.86 -8.30
C LYS A 140 -12.31 10.59 -8.35
N LEU A 141 -11.59 10.27 -7.28
CA LEU A 141 -10.84 9.02 -7.17
C LEU A 141 -11.81 7.84 -7.30
N PRO A 142 -11.62 6.91 -8.26
CA PRO A 142 -12.54 5.78 -8.46
C PRO A 142 -12.29 4.69 -7.42
N ILE A 143 -12.60 4.99 -6.17
CA ILE A 143 -12.49 4.07 -5.06
C ILE A 143 -13.72 3.15 -5.06
N PRO A 144 -13.57 1.83 -4.84
CA PRO A 144 -14.71 0.96 -4.56
C PRO A 144 -15.54 1.50 -3.38
N PRO A 145 -16.87 1.34 -3.39
CA PRO A 145 -17.71 1.76 -2.28
C PRO A 145 -17.22 1.11 -0.98
N PRO A 146 -17.10 1.87 0.14
CA PRO A 146 -16.62 1.31 1.39
C PRO A 146 -17.47 0.13 1.83
N SER A 147 -16.84 -1.01 2.05
CA SER A 147 -17.47 -2.24 2.53
C SER A 147 -16.58 -2.85 3.62
N PRO A 148 -17.16 -3.38 4.71
CA PRO A 148 -16.40 -4.03 5.76
C PRO A 148 -15.63 -5.26 5.28
N TYR A 149 -16.01 -5.85 4.14
CA TYR A 149 -15.41 -7.08 3.61
C TYR A 149 -14.57 -6.88 2.34
N GLU A 150 -14.75 -5.77 1.64
CA GLU A 150 -14.04 -5.50 0.39
C GLU A 150 -13.08 -4.33 0.58
N PHE A 151 -13.57 -3.10 0.63
CA PHE A 151 -12.71 -1.92 0.74
C PHE A 151 -13.00 -1.11 2.01
N PRO A 152 -12.28 -1.35 3.13
CA PRO A 152 -12.59 -0.70 4.40
C PRO A 152 -12.46 0.82 4.36
N ARG A 153 -13.24 1.52 5.19
CA ARG A 153 -13.22 3.00 5.22
C ARG A 153 -11.86 3.56 5.60
N PHE A 154 -11.15 2.94 6.52
CA PHE A 154 -9.81 3.38 6.90
C PHE A 154 -8.82 3.26 5.74
N LEU A 155 -8.93 2.20 4.93
CA LEU A 155 -8.09 2.01 3.75
C LEU A 155 -8.40 3.07 2.69
N CYS A 156 -9.66 3.42 2.51
CA CYS A 156 -10.08 4.54 1.66
C CYS A 156 -9.43 5.86 2.07
N GLU A 157 -9.45 6.19 3.36
CA GLU A 157 -8.83 7.42 3.86
C GLU A 157 -7.29 7.37 3.75
N LEU A 158 -6.67 6.22 3.99
CA LEU A 158 -5.24 6.01 3.76
C LEU A 158 -4.86 6.26 2.29
N VAL A 159 -5.55 5.61 1.35
CA VAL A 159 -5.30 5.78 -0.09
C VAL A 159 -5.45 7.24 -0.50
N LYS A 160 -6.50 7.94 -0.05
CA LYS A 160 -6.69 9.38 -0.31
C LYS A 160 -5.55 10.26 0.20
N MET A 161 -4.89 9.88 1.30
CA MET A 161 -3.72 10.60 1.78
C MET A 161 -2.47 10.27 0.96
N MET A 162 -2.29 9.02 0.57
CA MET A 162 -1.15 8.56 -0.22
C MET A 162 -1.13 9.17 -1.63
N VAL A 163 -2.30 9.43 -2.24
CA VAL A 163 -2.43 10.11 -3.55
C VAL A 163 -2.46 11.65 -3.45
N THR A 164 -2.10 12.24 -2.30
CA THR A 164 -2.07 13.71 -2.17
C THR A 164 -1.08 14.31 -3.17
N HIS A 165 -1.47 15.37 -3.89
CA HIS A 165 -0.61 15.97 -4.93
C HIS A 165 0.76 16.39 -4.38
N ASP A 166 0.78 17.09 -3.25
CA ASP A 166 1.99 17.53 -2.56
C ASP A 166 2.70 16.34 -1.86
N PRO A 167 3.92 15.94 -2.29
CA PRO A 167 4.64 14.81 -1.68
C PRO A 167 5.02 15.05 -0.23
N GLY A 168 5.19 16.30 0.22
CA GLY A 168 5.45 16.65 1.62
C GLY A 168 4.28 16.31 2.54
N LYS A 169 3.05 16.32 2.01
CA LYS A 169 1.82 16.00 2.75
C LYS A 169 1.44 14.52 2.69
N ARG A 170 2.10 13.73 1.84
CA ARG A 170 1.92 12.27 1.82
C ARG A 170 2.55 11.64 3.07
N PRO A 171 1.92 10.61 3.66
CA PRO A 171 2.50 9.87 4.77
C PRO A 171 3.79 9.16 4.35
N THR A 172 4.64 8.82 5.31
CA THR A 172 5.78 7.92 5.11
C THR A 172 5.30 6.46 5.10
N ALA A 173 6.13 5.54 4.60
CA ALA A 173 5.82 4.10 4.63
C ALA A 173 5.48 3.62 6.04
N ARG A 174 6.25 4.05 7.04
CA ARG A 174 6.00 3.75 8.46
C ARG A 174 4.62 4.20 8.93
N LEU A 175 4.19 5.41 8.58
CA LEU A 175 2.86 5.90 8.98
C LEU A 175 1.73 5.14 8.30
N VAL A 176 1.91 4.73 7.04
CA VAL A 176 0.94 3.89 6.35
C VAL A 176 0.87 2.50 6.99
N CYS A 177 2.03 1.87 7.27
CA CYS A 177 2.12 0.60 8.00
C CYS A 177 1.38 0.66 9.33
N GLN A 178 1.67 1.67 10.15
CA GLN A 178 1.00 1.85 11.43
C GLN A 178 -0.51 2.05 11.26
N GLY A 179 -0.94 2.85 10.28
CA GLY A 179 -2.36 3.04 9.97
C GLY A 179 -3.06 1.74 9.57
N LEU A 180 -2.38 0.84 8.85
CA LEU A 180 -2.89 -0.50 8.57
C LEU A 180 -2.95 -1.34 9.86
N GLU A 181 -1.84 -1.45 10.60
CA GLU A 181 -1.73 -2.27 11.82
C GLU A 181 -2.74 -1.88 12.90
N ASP A 182 -2.98 -0.59 13.12
CA ASP A 182 -3.96 -0.06 14.07
C ASP A 182 -5.41 -0.47 13.73
N ASN A 183 -5.68 -0.74 12.45
CA ASN A 183 -7.02 -1.07 11.92
C ASN A 183 -7.12 -2.51 11.42
N LEU A 184 -6.03 -3.28 11.47
CA LEU A 184 -5.96 -4.71 11.17
C LEU A 184 -6.50 -5.58 12.31
N VAL A 185 -7.25 -5.01 13.26
CA VAL A 185 -8.03 -5.80 14.21
C VAL A 185 -9.05 -6.58 13.39
N PHE A 186 -8.67 -7.79 13.00
CA PHE A 186 -9.52 -8.76 12.33
C PHE A 186 -10.89 -8.77 13.02
N PRO A 187 -12.01 -8.88 12.29
CA PRO A 187 -13.18 -9.53 12.84
C PRO A 187 -12.67 -10.86 13.41
N ARG A 188 -12.70 -11.02 14.74
CA ARG A 188 -12.28 -12.27 15.37
C ARG A 188 -13.13 -13.39 14.76
N ARG A 189 -12.47 -14.26 13.98
CA ARG A 189 -12.94 -15.54 13.41
C ARG A 189 -13.62 -15.49 12.03
N PHE A 190 -12.86 -15.82 10.99
CA PHE A 190 -13.36 -16.64 9.89
C PHE A 190 -13.00 -18.10 10.20
N HIS A 191 -13.98 -18.94 10.56
CA HIS A 191 -13.79 -20.40 10.59
C HIS A 191 -14.39 -20.97 9.30
N ILE A 192 -13.54 -21.57 8.45
CA ILE A 192 -14.01 -22.55 7.47
C ILE A 192 -14.17 -23.86 8.24
N ARG A 193 -15.41 -24.34 8.42
CA ARG A 193 -15.63 -25.72 8.87
C ARG A 193 -15.46 -26.64 7.67
N ALA A 194 -14.41 -27.47 7.68
CA ALA A 194 -14.41 -28.70 6.90
C ALA A 194 -15.37 -29.68 7.59
N ASN A 195 -16.39 -30.15 6.87
CA ASN A 195 -17.26 -31.21 7.38
C ASN A 195 -16.49 -32.53 7.32
N GLU A 196 -15.91 -32.94 8.45
CA GLU A 196 -15.58 -34.35 8.68
C GLU A 196 -16.80 -35.05 9.28
N THR A 197 -17.66 -35.60 8.42
CA THR A 197 -18.39 -36.82 8.74
C THR A 197 -18.50 -37.64 7.47
N GLY A 198 -17.99 -38.87 7.54
CA GLY A 198 -17.94 -39.78 6.41
C GLY A 198 -19.30 -40.15 5.83
N SER A 199 -19.20 -40.81 4.67
CA SER A 199 -20.24 -41.55 3.96
C SER A 199 -21.24 -40.76 3.10
N SER A 200 -20.83 -40.63 1.83
CA SER A 200 -21.60 -40.83 0.60
C SER A 200 -22.89 -40.03 0.37
N THR A 201 -22.87 -39.34 -0.78
CA THR A 201 -23.98 -38.73 -1.54
C THR A 201 -24.46 -37.34 -1.13
N ALA A 202 -24.79 -36.57 -2.16
CA ALA A 202 -25.48 -35.29 -2.22
C ALA A 202 -24.61 -34.02 -2.13
N GLU A 203 -24.62 -33.32 -3.28
CA GLU A 203 -24.36 -31.90 -3.52
C GLU A 203 -24.37 -31.03 -2.25
N GLY A 204 -23.18 -30.66 -1.78
CA GLY A 204 -23.03 -29.75 -0.65
C GLY A 204 -23.32 -28.31 -1.08
N GLN A 205 -24.55 -27.85 -0.87
CA GLN A 205 -24.86 -26.43 -0.84
C GLN A 205 -24.13 -25.78 0.34
N ALA A 206 -23.26 -24.81 0.08
CA ALA A 206 -22.70 -23.94 1.11
C ALA A 206 -23.83 -23.05 1.65
N SER A 207 -24.39 -23.41 2.80
CA SER A 207 -25.36 -22.57 3.50
C SER A 207 -24.62 -21.50 4.32
N TYR A 208 -24.78 -20.23 3.93
CA TYR A 208 -24.36 -19.08 4.71
C TYR A 208 -25.34 -18.89 5.86
N THR A 209 -24.91 -19.09 7.10
CA THR A 209 -25.68 -18.62 8.27
C THR A 209 -25.07 -17.32 8.78
N ASN A 210 -25.93 -16.31 8.88
CA ASN A 210 -25.63 -15.00 9.47
C ASN A 210 -25.66 -15.09 11.00
N GLU A 211 -25.04 -16.12 11.58
CA GLU A 211 -25.04 -16.34 13.01
C GLU A 211 -23.80 -15.72 13.63
N ASN A 212 -24.01 -14.50 14.09
CA ASN A 212 -23.17 -13.74 14.99
C ASN A 212 -23.02 -14.48 16.34
N PRO A 213 -21.85 -15.06 16.66
CA PRO A 213 -21.68 -15.83 17.88
C PRO A 213 -21.58 -14.95 19.15
N ALA A 214 -21.56 -13.62 19.00
CA ALA A 214 -21.43 -12.65 20.10
C ALA A 214 -22.64 -11.70 20.25
N GLY A 215 -23.65 -11.77 19.37
CA GLY A 215 -24.81 -10.87 19.41
C GLY A 215 -24.53 -9.39 19.08
N GLU A 216 -23.33 -9.05 18.60
CA GLU A 216 -22.96 -7.68 18.20
C GLU A 216 -23.65 -7.23 16.91
N THR A 217 -24.58 -6.29 17.01
CA THR A 217 -25.30 -5.68 15.87
C THR A 217 -24.36 -4.92 14.92
N VAL A 218 -24.74 -4.80 13.64
CA VAL A 218 -24.04 -3.96 12.64
C VAL A 218 -23.76 -2.54 13.15
N GLN A 219 -24.63 -2.03 14.02
CA GLN A 219 -24.48 -0.71 14.62
C GLN A 219 -23.32 -0.62 15.62
N GLN A 220 -23.01 -1.71 16.34
CA GLN A 220 -21.85 -1.78 17.23
C GLN A 220 -20.55 -1.79 16.42
N TRP A 221 -20.52 -2.50 15.28
CA TRP A 221 -19.40 -2.46 14.34
C TRP A 221 -19.13 -1.06 13.78
N ILE A 222 -20.18 -0.37 13.30
CA ILE A 222 -20.08 1.01 12.82
C ILE A 222 -19.55 1.93 13.93
N THR A 223 -19.89 1.66 15.19
CA THR A 223 -19.43 2.45 16.34
C THR A 223 -17.93 2.25 16.60
N VAL A 224 -17.46 1.00 16.62
CA VAL A 224 -16.03 0.66 16.78
C VAL A 224 -15.21 1.24 15.61
N GLU A 225 -15.69 1.08 14.37
CA GLU A 225 -15.03 1.63 13.19
C GLU A 225 -14.95 3.17 13.23
N ARG A 226 -16.01 3.84 13.68
CA ARG A 226 -16.02 5.31 13.86
C ARG A 226 -15.02 5.77 14.92
N GLU A 227 -14.86 5.02 16.00
CA GLU A 227 -13.93 5.35 17.07
C GLU A 227 -12.47 5.14 16.63
N GLN A 228 -12.18 4.01 15.99
CA GLN A 228 -10.88 3.75 15.37
C GLN A 228 -10.52 4.83 14.35
N MET A 229 -11.47 5.23 13.50
CA MET A 229 -11.30 6.32 12.54
C MET A 229 -11.06 7.67 13.22
N ARG A 230 -11.75 7.97 14.32
CA ARG A 230 -11.54 9.20 15.10
C ARG A 230 -10.12 9.24 15.67
N ASN A 231 -9.67 8.13 16.25
CA ASN A 231 -8.34 8.00 16.83
C ASN A 231 -7.26 8.10 15.75
N PHE A 232 -7.47 7.48 14.59
CA PHE A 232 -6.60 7.58 13.44
C PHE A 232 -6.47 9.02 12.93
N LYS A 233 -7.59 9.73 12.74
CA LYS A 233 -7.61 11.15 12.34
C LYS A 233 -6.93 12.06 13.37
N HIS A 234 -7.13 11.80 14.66
CA HIS A 234 -6.44 12.51 15.74
C HIS A 234 -4.93 12.35 15.65
N ARG A 235 -4.43 11.11 15.60
CA ARG A 235 -3.00 10.81 15.47
C ARG A 235 -2.39 11.46 14.23
N LEU A 236 -3.04 11.33 13.08
CA LEU A 236 -2.62 12.00 11.84
C LEU A 236 -2.53 13.52 11.99
N SER A 237 -3.46 14.14 12.74
CA SER A 237 -3.43 15.57 12.98
C SER A 237 -2.27 15.98 13.88
N GLU A 238 -1.93 15.19 14.91
CA GLU A 238 -0.77 15.45 15.77
C GLU A 238 0.55 15.38 14.99
N PHE A 239 0.69 14.43 14.07
CA PHE A 239 1.88 14.30 13.23
C PHE A 239 2.05 15.45 12.22
N ARG A 240 0.96 16.07 11.74
CA ARG A 240 1.05 17.26 10.88
C ARG A 240 1.59 18.48 11.62
N HIS A 241 1.45 18.53 12.94
CA HIS A 241 1.94 19.64 13.77
C HIS A 241 3.36 19.41 14.31
N SER A 242 3.88 18.17 14.30
CA SER A 242 5.24 17.86 14.75
C SER A 242 6.33 18.04 13.67
N SER A 243 5.95 18.33 12.43
CA SER A 243 6.88 18.57 11.33
C SER A 243 7.29 20.04 11.22
N ILE A 244 7.87 20.61 12.29
CA ILE A 244 8.69 21.84 12.22
C ILE A 244 9.88 21.69 13.17
N THR A 245 11.02 21.22 12.66
CA THR A 245 12.36 21.85 12.76
C THR A 245 13.38 20.95 12.06
N PRO A 246 14.09 21.43 11.01
CA PRO A 246 15.35 20.84 10.58
C PRO A 246 16.46 21.42 11.46
N GLY A 247 17.04 20.61 12.36
CA GLY A 247 18.11 21.10 13.23
C GLY A 247 18.77 20.02 14.06
N ASN A 248 20.03 19.72 13.72
CA ASN A 248 21.06 19.12 14.55
C ASN A 248 20.90 17.64 14.97
N ALA A 249 21.18 16.73 14.04
CA ALA A 249 21.83 15.48 14.42
C ALA A 249 23.35 15.75 14.49
N GLN A 250 23.83 16.13 15.67
CA GLN A 250 25.26 16.14 15.96
C GLN A 250 25.79 14.70 15.93
N TYR A 251 26.78 14.48 15.09
CA TYR A 251 27.62 13.29 15.04
C TYR A 251 28.25 13.07 16.43
N HIS A 252 27.90 11.97 17.10
CA HIS A 252 28.64 11.48 18.27
C HIS A 252 29.59 10.37 17.81
N PRO A 253 30.91 10.59 17.76
CA PRO A 253 31.87 9.54 17.43
C PRO A 253 32.15 8.78 18.71
N ASN A 254 31.53 7.60 18.88
CA ASN A 254 31.97 6.56 19.81
C ASN A 254 31.16 5.28 19.55
N SER A 255 31.50 4.57 18.47
CA SER A 255 31.21 3.13 18.35
C SER A 255 32.55 2.40 18.19
N PRO A 256 32.89 1.43 19.06
CA PRO A 256 34.20 0.82 19.12
C PRO A 256 34.22 -0.45 18.26
N PHE A 257 34.48 -0.32 16.96
CA PHE A 257 34.87 -1.46 16.11
C PHE A 257 35.80 -0.99 15.00
N GLU A 258 37.09 -0.88 15.33
CA GLU A 258 38.17 -1.32 14.43
C GLU A 258 38.87 -2.48 15.13
N PRO A 259 39.23 -3.53 14.37
CA PRO A 259 40.64 -3.65 14.02
C PRO A 259 40.94 -4.16 12.59
N TYR A 260 41.90 -3.46 11.97
CA TYR A 260 43.11 -3.94 11.28
C TYR A 260 43.06 -4.61 9.87
N LEU A 261 43.70 -3.88 8.92
CA LEU A 261 44.75 -4.27 7.93
C LEU A 261 44.38 -5.24 6.78
N SER A 262 44.95 -5.16 5.57
CA SER A 262 46.11 -4.42 5.02
C SER A 262 46.12 -4.56 3.49
N ASP A 263 46.71 -3.56 2.82
CA ASP A 263 47.53 -3.61 1.61
C ASP A 263 47.00 -4.26 0.30
N ALA A 264 46.58 -3.40 -0.64
CA ALA A 264 47.19 -3.23 -1.97
C ALA A 264 46.59 -2.02 -2.70
#